data_AF-A0A6N7ST48-F1
#
_entry.id   AF-A0A6N7ST48-F1
#
_cell.length_a   1.000
_cell.length_b   1.000
_cell.length_c   1.000
_cell.angle_alpha   90.00
_cell.angle_beta   90.00
_cell.angle_gamma   90.00
#
_symmetry.space_group_name_H-M   'P 1'
#
loop_
_entity.id
_entity.type
_entity.pdbx_description
1 polymer ?
#
loop_
_entity_poly.entity_id
_entity_poly.type
_entity_poly.pdbx_seq_one_letter_code
_entity_poly.pdbx_strand_id
1 'polypeptide(L)'
;MALLDENGLLYVWSKIKTLVSGKVDKVSGKGLSTNDYTTAEKNKLAGIAANANNYVHPTGDGNQHVPATGTTSSGKILKAGATAGSAAWSTLAKSDVGLSNVDNTSDANKPVSTAQQTALDGKVDKVSGKELTANDFTDAYKSKLDGIAANANNYVHPTGDGNKHVPATGTTNNGKFLMAGATAGTLSWGTPKDTTYADMTGATASAAGKHGLVPAPAAGKQTSYLRGDGTWVVPPNTTYNVATTTANGLMSKEDKTKLDGVEAGAEENQFAYTAVSVYRSGSLYSDGKEGILNLWYEDPLYVWINADNQLCFEIKEATSGGNGYMSSTDKQKLDAFGAASTYALKSDITGMYKYKGSVTDASKLPTTGQKTGDVYNIESAGEYGGAGMNVAWNGTAWDPLGEIFSFTTITNAQIDAICV
;
A
#
# COMPACT_ATOMS: atom_id res chain seq x y z
N MET A 1 39.90 -171.10 39.61
CA MET A 1 40.70 -169.92 39.97
C MET A 1 42.04 -170.08 39.25
N ALA A 2 42.20 -169.43 38.10
CA ALA A 2 43.44 -169.52 37.33
C ALA A 2 44.47 -168.61 38.01
N LEU A 3 45.47 -169.21 38.64
CA LEU A 3 46.60 -168.49 39.20
C LEU A 3 47.50 -168.06 38.05
N LEU A 4 48.01 -166.83 38.12
CA LEU A 4 49.06 -166.38 37.22
C LEU A 4 50.32 -167.21 37.50
N ASP A 5 51.00 -167.63 36.46
CA ASP A 5 52.33 -168.17 36.58
C ASP A 5 53.33 -167.04 36.90
N GLU A 6 54.57 -167.41 37.19
CA GLU A 6 55.62 -166.47 37.56
C GLU A 6 55.87 -165.41 36.47
N ASN A 7 55.74 -165.79 35.19
CA ASN A 7 55.86 -164.88 34.05
C ASN A 7 54.71 -163.87 33.99
N GLY A 8 53.47 -164.29 34.24
CA GLY A 8 52.30 -163.43 34.31
C GLY A 8 52.42 -162.39 35.42
N LEU A 9 52.93 -162.80 36.59
CA LEU A 9 53.18 -161.88 37.71
C LEU A 9 54.24 -160.83 37.34
N LEU A 10 55.34 -161.25 36.69
CA LEU A 10 56.41 -160.35 36.26
C LEU A 10 55.94 -159.34 35.22
N TYR A 11 55.08 -159.76 34.28
CA TYR A 11 54.49 -158.88 33.26
C TYR A 11 53.59 -157.81 33.88
N VAL A 12 52.72 -158.20 34.82
CA VAL A 12 51.88 -157.24 35.56
C VAL A 12 52.74 -156.24 36.32
N TRP A 13 53.80 -156.71 37.00
CA TRP A 13 54.70 -155.81 37.71
C TRP A 13 55.44 -154.85 36.75
N SER A 14 55.89 -155.31 35.58
CA SER A 14 56.54 -154.41 34.61
C SER A 14 55.59 -153.30 34.13
N LYS A 15 54.31 -153.63 33.89
CA LYS A 15 53.28 -152.66 33.52
C LYS A 15 53.01 -151.64 34.61
N ILE A 16 52.86 -152.11 35.86
CA ILE A 16 52.65 -151.21 37.00
C ILE A 16 53.88 -150.30 37.18
N LYS A 17 55.10 -150.85 37.10
CA LYS A 17 56.34 -150.07 37.22
C LYS A 17 56.41 -148.99 36.14
N THR A 18 56.09 -149.33 34.89
CA THR A 18 56.06 -148.36 33.78
C THR A 18 55.01 -147.27 34.01
N LEU A 19 53.82 -147.63 34.51
CA LEU A 19 52.76 -146.66 34.82
C LEU A 19 53.15 -145.71 35.97
N VAL A 20 53.87 -146.21 36.98
CA VAL A 20 54.30 -145.41 38.13
C VAL A 20 55.53 -144.56 37.80
N SER A 21 56.45 -145.03 36.96
CA SER A 21 57.64 -144.24 36.56
C SER A 21 57.31 -142.94 35.82
N GLY A 22 56.12 -142.83 35.22
CA GLY A 22 55.65 -141.60 34.57
C GLY A 22 54.86 -140.65 35.48
N LYS A 23 54.63 -141.03 36.74
CA LYS A 23 53.95 -140.17 37.72
C LYS A 23 54.98 -139.26 38.37
N VAL A 24 54.58 -138.02 38.58
CA VAL A 24 55.36 -137.03 39.34
C VAL A 24 54.92 -137.11 40.80
N ASP A 25 55.89 -137.05 41.73
CA ASP A 25 55.60 -137.04 43.17
C ASP A 25 54.82 -135.78 43.56
N LYS A 26 53.86 -135.94 44.47
CA LYS A 26 53.09 -134.81 45.00
C LYS A 26 53.95 -134.00 45.97
N VAL A 27 54.14 -132.72 45.69
CA VAL A 27 54.76 -131.77 46.61
C VAL A 27 53.68 -130.99 47.37
N SER A 28 53.82 -130.88 48.69
CA SER A 28 52.86 -130.16 49.54
C SER A 28 52.72 -128.70 49.10
N GLY A 29 51.48 -128.23 48.94
CA GLY A 29 51.16 -126.85 48.55
C GLY A 29 51.17 -126.56 47.04
N LYS A 30 51.52 -127.53 46.19
CA LYS A 30 51.49 -127.41 44.71
C LYS A 30 50.42 -128.31 44.07
N GLY A 31 50.03 -127.97 42.83
CA GLY A 31 49.18 -128.81 41.99
C GLY A 31 49.93 -130.00 41.39
N LEU A 32 49.30 -130.73 40.48
CA LEU A 32 49.92 -131.78 39.66
C LEU A 32 49.81 -131.38 38.17
N SER A 33 50.16 -130.13 37.84
CA SER A 33 50.09 -129.63 36.46
C SER A 33 51.38 -128.93 36.03
N THR A 34 51.53 -128.66 34.72
CA THR A 34 52.74 -128.07 34.14
C THR A 34 53.09 -126.67 34.69
N ASN A 35 52.19 -126.01 35.43
CA ASN A 35 52.36 -124.68 36.02
C ASN A 35 52.01 -124.68 37.52
N ASP A 36 52.87 -125.28 38.34
CA ASP A 36 52.62 -125.43 39.78
C ASP A 36 52.86 -124.14 40.59
N TYR A 37 51.80 -123.32 40.71
CA TYR A 37 51.72 -122.23 41.69
C TYR A 37 51.28 -122.73 43.07
N THR A 38 51.81 -122.11 44.13
CA THR A 38 51.34 -122.33 45.49
C THR A 38 49.93 -121.75 45.72
N THR A 39 49.20 -122.23 46.73
CA THR A 39 47.89 -121.66 47.10
C THR A 39 47.97 -120.17 47.43
N ALA A 40 49.07 -119.72 48.06
CA ALA A 40 49.28 -118.31 48.39
C ALA A 40 49.45 -117.44 47.13
N GLU A 41 50.16 -117.93 46.12
CA GLU A 41 50.31 -117.22 44.84
C GLU A 41 48.98 -117.18 44.10
N LYS A 42 48.22 -118.29 44.05
CA LYS A 42 46.90 -118.29 43.42
C LYS A 42 45.94 -117.29 44.05
N ASN A 43 45.95 -117.16 45.38
CA ASN A 43 45.12 -116.17 46.07
C ASN A 43 45.54 -114.74 45.74
N LYS A 44 46.85 -114.48 45.61
CA LYS A 44 47.36 -113.18 45.18
C LYS A 44 46.93 -112.84 43.74
N LEU A 45 46.93 -113.82 42.83
CA LEU A 45 46.50 -113.60 41.46
C LEU A 45 44.97 -113.50 41.30
N ALA A 46 44.18 -114.18 42.13
CA ALA A 46 42.72 -114.22 42.01
C ALA A 46 42.05 -112.83 42.19
N GLY A 47 42.70 -111.91 42.90
CA GLY A 47 42.19 -110.54 43.10
C GLY A 47 42.63 -109.53 42.03
N ILE A 48 43.45 -109.95 41.06
CA ILE A 48 44.01 -109.05 40.04
C ILE A 48 43.11 -109.08 38.80
N ALA A 49 42.56 -107.93 38.43
CA ALA A 49 41.72 -107.79 37.24
C ALA A 49 42.48 -108.10 35.94
N ALA A 50 41.77 -108.57 34.91
CA ALA A 50 42.36 -108.85 33.61
C ALA A 50 43.06 -107.59 33.05
N ASN A 51 44.31 -107.75 32.57
CA ASN A 51 45.18 -106.66 32.08
C ASN A 51 45.62 -105.64 33.14
N ALA A 52 45.65 -105.99 34.43
CA ALA A 52 46.25 -105.12 35.43
C ALA A 52 47.78 -104.98 35.20
N ASN A 53 48.25 -103.75 35.17
CA ASN A 53 49.67 -103.41 34.98
C ASN A 53 50.35 -103.21 36.36
N ASN A 54 51.66 -103.46 36.43
CA ASN A 54 52.44 -103.09 37.62
C ASN A 54 52.56 -101.56 37.70
N TYR A 55 51.72 -100.93 38.53
CA TYR A 55 51.72 -99.48 38.72
C TYR A 55 52.43 -99.10 40.02
N VAL A 56 53.59 -98.45 39.89
CA VAL A 56 54.28 -97.80 41.01
C VAL A 56 53.93 -96.31 40.93
N HIS A 57 53.20 -95.82 41.94
CA HIS A 57 52.81 -94.41 41.98
C HIS A 57 54.05 -93.53 42.25
N PRO A 58 54.33 -92.51 41.43
CA PRO A 58 55.56 -91.72 41.56
C PRO A 58 55.51 -90.76 42.75
N THR A 59 56.54 -90.75 43.61
CA THR A 59 56.56 -90.04 44.91
C THR A 59 57.11 -88.60 44.87
N GLY A 60 57.23 -87.99 43.69
CA GLY A 60 57.68 -86.60 43.52
C GLY A 60 56.58 -85.54 43.73
N ASP A 61 57.00 -84.31 44.03
CA ASP A 61 56.12 -83.15 44.13
C ASP A 61 55.40 -82.91 42.79
N GLY A 62 54.06 -82.86 42.82
CA GLY A 62 53.20 -82.79 41.63
C GLY A 62 52.40 -84.06 41.34
N ASN A 63 52.72 -85.18 42.00
CA ASN A 63 51.95 -86.43 41.89
C ASN A 63 50.96 -86.64 43.05
N GLN A 64 50.81 -85.65 43.92
CA GLN A 64 49.84 -85.69 45.01
C GLN A 64 48.43 -85.46 44.46
N HIS A 65 47.54 -86.43 44.66
CA HIS A 65 46.13 -86.26 44.30
C HIS A 65 45.54 -85.09 45.08
N VAL A 66 44.77 -84.24 44.41
CA VAL A 66 43.94 -83.23 45.09
C VAL A 66 43.04 -83.93 46.13
N PRO A 67 42.82 -83.36 47.33
CA PRO A 67 41.91 -83.93 48.30
C PRO A 67 40.52 -84.14 47.68
N ALA A 68 39.89 -85.27 47.99
CA ALA A 68 38.61 -85.68 47.39
C ALA A 68 37.57 -84.54 47.40
N THR A 69 36.95 -84.32 46.25
CA THR A 69 35.92 -83.29 46.04
C THR A 69 34.54 -83.81 46.49
N GLY A 70 34.30 -83.83 47.80
CA GLY A 70 32.98 -84.11 48.37
C GLY A 70 32.01 -82.93 48.27
N THR A 71 30.71 -83.17 48.49
CA THR A 71 29.67 -82.11 48.48
C THR A 71 29.89 -81.01 49.52
N THR A 72 30.68 -81.28 50.57
CA THR A 72 31.08 -80.33 51.62
C THR A 72 32.20 -79.36 51.20
N SER A 73 32.75 -79.51 49.99
CA SER A 73 33.81 -78.67 49.43
C SER A 73 33.32 -77.61 48.43
N SER A 74 32.02 -77.55 48.15
CA SER A 74 31.44 -76.55 47.24
C SER A 74 31.75 -75.11 47.69
N GLY A 75 32.28 -74.28 46.78
CA GLY A 75 32.63 -72.87 47.04
C GLY A 75 33.90 -72.62 47.88
N LYS A 76 34.65 -73.68 48.24
CA LYS A 76 35.94 -73.55 48.95
C LYS A 76 37.10 -73.46 47.96
N ILE A 77 38.22 -72.92 48.44
CA ILE A 77 39.51 -72.92 47.73
C ILE A 77 40.48 -73.91 48.37
N LEU A 78 41.41 -74.43 47.60
CA LEU A 78 42.49 -75.26 48.13
C LEU A 78 43.58 -74.33 48.67
N LYS A 79 43.84 -74.39 49.98
CA LYS A 79 44.96 -73.66 50.61
C LYS A 79 46.10 -74.63 50.87
N ALA A 80 47.32 -74.20 50.54
CA ALA A 80 48.52 -74.95 50.91
C ALA A 80 48.63 -74.98 52.45
N GLY A 81 48.96 -76.15 53.01
CA GLY A 81 49.27 -76.29 54.43
C GLY A 81 50.77 -76.15 54.71
N ALA A 82 51.15 -76.22 55.98
CA ALA A 82 52.52 -75.96 56.43
C ALA A 82 53.54 -77.07 56.09
N THR A 83 53.07 -78.23 55.61
CA THR A 83 53.93 -79.37 55.23
C THR A 83 53.56 -79.92 53.85
N ALA A 84 54.48 -80.63 53.19
CA ALA A 84 54.18 -81.34 51.95
C ALA A 84 52.97 -82.29 52.15
N GLY A 85 52.02 -82.31 51.21
CA GLY A 85 50.81 -83.12 51.32
C GLY A 85 49.67 -82.54 52.14
N SER A 86 49.82 -81.38 52.79
CA SER A 86 48.83 -80.86 53.73
C SER A 86 47.84 -79.82 53.15
N ALA A 87 47.69 -79.76 51.82
CA ALA A 87 46.73 -78.86 51.21
C ALA A 87 45.28 -79.26 51.59
N ALA A 88 44.46 -78.29 52.00
CA ALA A 88 43.10 -78.54 52.49
C ALA A 88 42.09 -77.53 51.94
N TRP A 89 40.84 -77.99 51.76
CA TRP A 89 39.72 -77.15 51.34
C TRP A 89 39.35 -76.17 52.47
N SER A 90 39.44 -74.87 52.21
CA SER A 90 39.14 -73.80 53.16
C SER A 90 38.28 -72.72 52.52
N THR A 91 37.52 -71.97 53.34
CA THR A 91 36.75 -70.82 52.86
C THR A 91 37.69 -69.66 52.53
N LEU A 92 37.35 -68.91 51.48
CA LEU A 92 38.04 -67.67 51.13
C LEU A 92 37.58 -66.56 52.08
N ALA A 93 38.50 -65.97 52.83
CA ALA A 93 38.30 -64.80 53.67
C ALA A 93 38.86 -63.55 52.98
N LYS A 94 38.31 -62.37 53.28
CA LYS A 94 38.78 -61.09 52.69
C LYS A 94 40.26 -60.84 52.96
N SER A 95 40.78 -61.29 54.10
CA SER A 95 42.20 -61.18 54.46
C SER A 95 43.12 -62.00 53.57
N ASP A 96 42.64 -63.11 53.00
CA ASP A 96 43.44 -63.97 52.11
C ASP A 96 43.85 -63.24 50.82
N VAL A 97 43.11 -62.19 50.44
CA VAL A 97 43.31 -61.39 49.22
C VAL A 97 43.61 -59.92 49.52
N GLY A 98 43.92 -59.58 50.77
CA GLY A 98 44.28 -58.20 51.16
C GLY A 98 43.11 -57.21 51.19
N LEU A 99 41.86 -57.68 51.23
CA LEU A 99 40.65 -56.85 51.18
C LEU A 99 39.99 -56.66 52.57
N SER A 100 40.76 -56.75 53.66
CA SER A 100 40.22 -56.65 55.03
C SER A 100 39.50 -55.33 55.32
N ASN A 101 39.85 -54.25 54.62
CA ASN A 101 39.24 -52.93 54.78
C ASN A 101 38.01 -52.71 53.87
N VAL A 102 37.71 -53.67 52.98
CA VAL A 102 36.58 -53.55 52.06
C VAL A 102 35.34 -54.11 52.74
N ASP A 103 34.37 -53.23 52.99
CA ASP A 103 33.04 -53.61 53.45
C ASP A 103 31.99 -53.48 52.32
N ASN A 104 30.96 -54.33 52.36
CA ASN A 104 29.85 -54.28 51.42
C ASN A 104 28.71 -53.43 51.99
N THR A 105 29.04 -52.18 52.31
CA THR A 105 28.05 -51.21 52.78
C THR A 105 27.16 -50.80 51.62
N SER A 106 25.84 -50.97 51.76
CA SER A 106 24.86 -50.54 50.74
C SER A 106 24.95 -49.03 50.50
N ASP A 107 24.59 -48.58 49.30
CA ASP A 107 24.70 -47.16 48.93
C ASP A 107 23.94 -46.24 49.90
N ALA A 108 22.78 -46.68 50.40
CA ALA A 108 21.97 -45.93 51.36
C ALA A 108 22.64 -45.77 52.74
N ASN A 109 23.52 -46.70 53.12
CA ASN A 109 24.21 -46.70 54.41
C ASN A 109 25.64 -46.13 54.31
N LYS A 110 26.08 -45.70 53.13
CA LYS A 110 27.38 -45.06 52.98
C LYS A 110 27.35 -43.71 53.71
N PRO A 111 28.30 -43.45 54.64
CA PRO A 111 28.36 -42.15 55.30
C PRO A 111 28.66 -41.06 54.27
N VAL A 112 28.03 -39.90 54.41
CA VAL A 112 28.46 -38.70 53.70
C VAL A 112 29.81 -38.27 54.26
N SER A 113 30.72 -37.81 53.40
CA SER A 113 32.01 -37.30 53.87
C SER A 113 31.81 -36.05 54.73
N THR A 114 32.74 -35.79 55.65
CA THR A 114 32.71 -34.56 56.47
C THR A 114 32.64 -33.29 55.62
N ALA A 115 33.31 -33.28 54.45
CA ALA A 115 33.27 -32.17 53.51
C ALA A 115 31.89 -31.98 52.88
N GLN A 116 31.23 -33.09 52.49
CA GLN A 116 29.84 -33.04 52.00
C GLN A 116 28.88 -32.56 53.09
N GLN A 117 29.02 -33.05 54.32
CA GLN A 117 28.18 -32.60 55.44
C GLN A 117 28.38 -31.12 55.73
N THR A 118 29.63 -30.65 55.80
CA THR A 118 29.94 -29.23 56.02
C THR A 118 29.36 -28.34 54.91
N ALA A 119 29.40 -28.81 53.66
CA ALA A 119 28.81 -28.08 52.53
C ALA A 119 27.27 -28.08 52.57
N LEU A 120 26.64 -29.14 53.08
CA LEU A 120 25.20 -29.21 53.27
C LEU A 120 24.73 -28.32 54.44
N ASP A 121 25.47 -28.31 55.55
CA ASP A 121 25.16 -27.49 56.74
C ASP A 121 25.20 -25.98 56.44
N GLY A 122 25.92 -25.57 55.39
CA GLY A 122 25.95 -24.19 54.91
C GLY A 122 24.80 -23.81 53.96
N LYS A 123 23.93 -24.75 53.58
CA LYS A 123 22.75 -24.47 52.75
C LYS A 123 21.58 -24.01 53.62
N VAL A 124 20.75 -23.16 53.04
CA VAL A 124 19.48 -22.77 53.66
C VAL A 124 18.48 -23.91 53.53
N ASP A 125 17.82 -24.26 54.63
CA ASP A 125 16.77 -25.28 54.65
C ASP A 125 15.60 -24.87 53.76
N LYS A 126 15.08 -25.82 52.98
CA LYS A 126 13.85 -25.60 52.19
C LYS A 126 12.65 -25.60 53.12
N VAL A 127 12.02 -24.44 53.27
CA VAL A 127 10.70 -24.31 53.92
C VAL A 127 9.61 -24.49 52.87
N SER A 128 8.62 -25.34 53.15
CA SER A 128 7.46 -25.52 52.26
C SER A 128 6.73 -24.19 52.05
N GLY A 129 6.49 -23.80 50.79
CA GLY A 129 5.86 -22.51 50.43
C GLY A 129 6.82 -21.32 50.35
N LYS A 130 8.14 -21.52 50.39
CA LYS A 130 9.14 -20.45 50.19
C LYS A 130 10.19 -20.81 49.14
N GLU A 131 10.70 -19.78 48.47
CA GLU A 131 11.87 -19.87 47.58
C GLU A 131 13.17 -19.60 48.35
N LEU A 132 14.32 -20.06 47.85
CA LEU A 132 15.63 -19.94 48.51
C LEU A 132 16.32 -18.59 48.22
N THR A 133 15.72 -17.45 48.59
CA THR A 133 16.32 -16.12 48.32
C THR A 133 16.35 -15.22 49.56
N ALA A 134 17.21 -14.19 49.56
CA ALA A 134 17.35 -13.24 50.66
C ALA A 134 16.09 -12.42 50.99
N ASN A 135 15.03 -12.53 50.17
CA ASN A 135 13.77 -11.79 50.30
C ASN A 135 12.60 -12.74 50.53
N ASP A 136 12.65 -13.50 51.63
CA ASP A 136 11.58 -14.41 52.04
C ASP A 136 10.30 -13.63 52.39
N PHE A 137 9.49 -13.33 51.39
CA PHE A 137 8.09 -12.94 51.59
C PHE A 137 7.27 -14.19 51.87
N THR A 138 6.32 -14.12 52.82
CA THR A 138 5.26 -15.14 52.92
C THR A 138 4.35 -15.04 51.70
N ASP A 139 3.63 -16.11 51.34
CA ASP A 139 2.63 -16.10 50.26
C ASP A 139 1.64 -14.93 50.41
N ALA A 140 1.29 -14.58 51.66
CA ALA A 140 0.43 -13.45 51.97
C ALA A 140 1.06 -12.08 51.64
N TYR A 141 2.37 -11.91 51.87
CA TYR A 141 3.07 -10.68 51.47
C TYR A 141 3.32 -10.64 49.97
N LYS A 142 3.66 -11.76 49.36
CA LYS A 142 3.84 -11.86 47.91
C LYS A 142 2.56 -11.52 47.16
N SER A 143 1.42 -12.06 47.59
CA SER A 143 0.11 -11.74 47.01
C SER A 143 -0.26 -10.25 47.14
N LYS A 144 0.13 -9.59 48.25
CA LYS A 144 -0.01 -8.14 48.41
C LYS A 144 0.90 -7.34 47.47
N LEU A 145 2.08 -7.86 47.15
CA LEU A 145 3.06 -7.23 46.26
C LEU A 145 2.75 -7.45 44.77
N ASP A 146 2.16 -8.60 44.40
CA ASP A 146 1.86 -8.94 43.01
C ASP A 146 0.84 -7.98 42.36
N GLY A 147 0.10 -7.19 43.16
CA GLY A 147 -0.80 -6.12 42.69
C GLY A 147 -0.18 -4.73 42.57
N ILE A 148 1.09 -4.55 42.95
CA ILE A 148 1.76 -3.26 42.98
C ILE A 148 2.56 -3.06 41.68
N ALA A 149 2.25 -2.01 40.93
CA ALA A 149 2.95 -1.70 39.68
C ALA A 149 4.45 -1.43 39.91
N ALA A 150 5.29 -1.73 38.91
CA ALA A 150 6.72 -1.44 38.96
C ALA A 150 6.96 0.05 39.26
N ASN A 151 7.84 0.34 40.24
CA ASN A 151 8.14 1.69 40.75
C ASN A 151 7.02 2.39 41.53
N ALA A 152 6.02 1.67 42.05
CA ALA A 152 5.06 2.26 42.97
C ALA A 152 5.78 2.82 44.22
N ASN A 153 5.55 4.10 44.48
CA ASN A 153 6.04 4.81 45.66
C ASN A 153 4.99 4.77 46.79
N ASN A 154 5.42 4.96 48.03
CA ASN A 154 4.52 5.10 49.17
C ASN A 154 3.76 6.43 49.05
N TYR A 155 2.67 6.44 48.28
CA TYR A 155 1.88 7.62 48.02
C TYR A 155 1.01 7.95 49.25
N VAL A 156 1.45 8.94 50.02
CA VAL A 156 0.64 9.58 51.05
C VAL A 156 -0.11 10.74 50.39
N HIS A 157 -1.43 10.60 50.27
CA HIS A 157 -2.27 11.63 49.65
C HIS A 157 -2.26 12.91 50.52
N PRO A 158 -1.94 14.09 49.96
CA PRO A 158 -1.88 15.32 50.76
C PRO A 158 -3.28 15.74 51.24
N THR A 159 -3.38 16.21 52.49
CA THR A 159 -4.65 16.57 53.14
C THR A 159 -4.97 18.07 53.13
N GLY A 160 -4.25 18.86 52.32
CA GLY A 160 -4.45 20.30 52.17
C GLY A 160 -5.58 20.70 51.20
N ASP A 161 -6.01 21.96 51.28
CA ASP A 161 -6.93 22.54 50.31
C ASP A 161 -6.27 22.59 48.92
N GLY A 162 -7.01 22.15 47.89
CA GLY A 162 -6.50 21.94 46.52
C GLY A 162 -6.14 20.49 46.18
N ASN A 163 -6.04 19.60 47.18
CA ASN A 163 -5.73 18.18 46.97
C ASN A 163 -6.97 17.29 47.07
N LYS A 164 -8.16 17.85 47.29
CA LYS A 164 -9.41 17.10 47.29
C LYS A 164 -9.76 16.72 45.86
N HIS A 165 -9.77 15.42 45.55
CA HIS A 165 -10.22 14.94 44.24
C HIS A 165 -11.61 15.49 43.92
N VAL A 166 -11.80 15.90 42.66
CA VAL A 166 -13.14 16.18 42.14
C VAL A 166 -14.02 14.93 42.36
N PRO A 167 -15.29 15.08 42.76
CA PRO A 167 -16.19 13.93 42.87
C PRO A 167 -16.24 13.19 41.53
N ALA A 168 -16.18 11.86 41.56
CA ALA A 168 -16.11 11.02 40.37
C ALA A 168 -17.11 11.44 39.28
N THR A 169 -16.63 11.55 38.05
CA THR A 169 -17.47 11.83 36.89
C THR A 169 -18.15 10.54 36.43
N GLY A 170 -19.37 10.65 35.92
CA GLY A 170 -20.17 9.52 35.44
C GLY A 170 -21.29 10.03 34.54
N THR A 171 -21.97 9.12 33.85
CA THR A 171 -23.07 9.47 32.92
C THR A 171 -24.21 10.22 33.59
N THR A 172 -24.41 10.03 34.90
CA THR A 172 -25.40 10.74 35.74
C THR A 172 -25.06 12.21 36.01
N ASN A 173 -23.84 12.65 35.70
CA ASN A 173 -23.35 14.01 35.94
C ASN A 173 -23.01 14.77 34.65
N ASN A 174 -23.35 14.22 33.49
CA ASN A 174 -23.18 14.91 32.20
C ASN A 174 -23.95 16.25 32.19
N GLY A 175 -23.27 17.36 31.87
CA GLY A 175 -23.86 18.70 31.82
C GLY A 175 -24.06 19.41 33.18
N LYS A 176 -23.62 18.81 34.30
CA LYS A 176 -23.64 19.45 35.63
C LYS A 176 -22.37 20.26 35.90
N PHE A 177 -22.45 21.21 36.81
CA PHE A 177 -21.33 22.03 37.28
C PHE A 177 -20.97 21.65 38.72
N LEU A 178 -19.71 21.78 39.10
CA LEU A 178 -19.31 21.66 40.51
C LEU A 178 -19.76 22.92 41.24
N MET A 179 -20.62 22.75 42.24
CA MET A 179 -21.12 23.81 43.09
C MET A 179 -20.47 23.68 44.47
N ALA A 180 -19.94 24.78 45.01
CA ALA A 180 -19.47 24.83 46.39
C ALA A 180 -20.67 24.74 47.34
N GLY A 181 -20.56 23.86 48.34
CA GLY A 181 -21.53 23.74 49.42
C GLY A 181 -21.29 24.75 50.54
N ALA A 182 -22.18 24.75 51.53
CA ALA A 182 -22.12 25.65 52.68
C ALA A 182 -20.96 25.35 53.66
N THR A 183 -20.29 24.21 53.49
CA THR A 183 -19.16 23.78 54.32
C THR A 183 -17.88 23.75 53.48
N ALA A 184 -16.78 24.28 54.02
CA ALA A 184 -15.48 24.29 53.36
C ALA A 184 -15.09 22.87 52.89
N GLY A 185 -14.74 22.73 51.61
CA GLY A 185 -14.35 21.46 51.00
C GLY A 185 -15.51 20.56 50.54
N THR A 186 -16.77 21.01 50.65
CA THR A 186 -17.90 20.28 50.06
C THR A 186 -18.15 20.80 48.63
N LEU A 187 -17.92 19.94 47.64
CA LEU A 187 -18.25 20.18 46.23
C LEU A 187 -19.29 19.15 45.80
N SER A 188 -20.38 19.59 45.16
CA SER A 188 -21.42 18.70 44.65
C SER A 188 -21.78 19.04 43.21
N TRP A 189 -22.09 18.03 42.41
CA TRP A 189 -22.56 18.20 41.04
C TRP A 189 -23.99 18.72 41.05
N GLY A 190 -24.17 19.99 40.70
CA GLY A 190 -25.47 20.65 40.59
C GLY A 190 -25.79 21.02 39.15
N THR A 191 -27.09 21.07 38.82
CA THR A 191 -27.55 21.77 37.62
C THR A 191 -27.41 23.28 37.88
N PRO A 192 -26.87 24.08 36.96
CA PRO A 192 -26.95 25.54 37.07
C PRO A 192 -28.39 25.94 37.33
N LYS A 193 -28.61 26.96 38.17
CA LYS A 193 -29.93 27.61 38.18
C LYS A 193 -30.15 28.13 36.78
N ASP A 194 -31.08 27.51 36.08
CA ASP A 194 -31.43 27.84 34.71
C ASP A 194 -31.75 29.34 34.67
N THR A 195 -30.97 30.11 33.90
CA THR A 195 -31.26 31.53 33.68
C THR A 195 -32.30 31.65 32.57
N THR A 196 -33.34 30.82 32.61
CA THR A 196 -34.44 30.91 31.66
C THR A 196 -35.22 32.16 32.01
N TYR A 197 -34.89 33.26 31.31
CA TYR A 197 -35.62 34.50 31.45
C TYR A 197 -36.90 34.37 30.63
N ALA A 198 -38.04 34.62 31.27
CA ALA A 198 -39.29 34.76 30.53
C ALA A 198 -39.18 35.94 29.56
N ASP A 199 -39.85 35.84 28.42
CA ASP A 199 -39.93 36.93 27.46
C ASP A 199 -40.52 38.18 28.11
N MET A 200 -39.95 39.35 27.80
CA MET A 200 -40.58 40.61 28.14
C MET A 200 -41.94 40.69 27.42
N THR A 201 -42.99 41.07 28.14
CA THR A 201 -44.29 41.40 27.53
C THR A 201 -44.52 42.91 27.56
N GLY A 202 -45.10 43.47 26.49
CA GLY A 202 -45.46 44.89 26.42
C GLY A 202 -46.49 45.30 27.47
N ALA A 203 -46.54 46.60 27.79
CA ALA A 203 -47.60 47.18 28.60
C ALA A 203 -48.89 47.33 27.79
N THR A 204 -50.03 47.40 28.47
CA THR A 204 -51.29 47.88 27.90
C THR A 204 -51.61 49.27 28.42
N ALA A 205 -52.73 49.85 28.00
CA ALA A 205 -53.20 51.12 28.55
C ALA A 205 -53.41 51.07 30.08
N SER A 206 -53.75 49.89 30.62
CA SER A 206 -54.17 49.73 32.02
C SER A 206 -53.30 48.75 32.84
N ALA A 207 -52.34 48.07 32.23
CA ALA A 207 -51.45 47.12 32.91
C ALA A 207 -49.99 47.32 32.49
N ALA A 208 -49.08 47.20 33.45
CA ALA A 208 -47.65 47.17 33.16
C ALA A 208 -47.27 45.87 32.42
N GLY A 209 -46.19 45.94 31.65
CA GLY A 209 -45.57 44.77 31.06
C GLY A 209 -44.86 43.89 32.10
N LYS A 210 -44.30 42.77 31.66
CA LYS A 210 -43.43 41.91 32.48
C LYS A 210 -41.97 42.16 32.12
N HIS A 211 -41.10 42.15 33.13
CA HIS A 211 -39.66 42.25 32.93
C HIS A 211 -39.12 40.93 32.38
N GLY A 212 -38.31 41.02 31.32
CA GLY A 212 -37.39 39.96 30.93
C GLY A 212 -35.99 40.32 31.43
N LEU A 213 -35.06 40.50 30.48
CA LEU A 213 -33.72 41.03 30.75
C LEU A 213 -33.63 42.57 30.75
N VAL A 214 -34.76 43.25 30.52
CA VAL A 214 -34.85 44.72 30.45
C VAL A 214 -35.96 45.23 31.38
N PRO A 215 -35.92 46.51 31.80
CA PRO A 215 -36.96 47.10 32.65
C PRO A 215 -38.35 46.96 32.04
N ALA A 216 -39.34 46.56 32.85
CA ALA A 216 -40.72 46.44 32.41
C ALA A 216 -41.32 47.82 32.05
N PRO A 217 -42.05 47.95 30.93
CA PRO A 217 -42.78 49.17 30.62
C PRO A 217 -43.95 49.33 31.60
N ALA A 218 -44.08 50.52 32.18
CA ALA A 218 -45.23 50.85 33.04
C ALA A 218 -46.55 50.88 32.23
N ALA A 219 -47.69 50.77 32.93
CA ALA A 219 -49.01 50.93 32.29
C ALA A 219 -49.10 52.26 31.53
N GLY A 220 -49.75 52.25 30.35
CA GLY A 220 -49.86 53.41 29.48
C GLY A 220 -48.67 53.64 28.54
N LYS A 221 -47.64 52.76 28.56
CA LYS A 221 -46.45 52.84 27.68
C LYS A 221 -46.50 51.90 26.47
N GLN A 222 -47.68 51.43 26.06
CA GLN A 222 -47.85 50.46 24.97
C GLN A 222 -47.30 50.92 23.60
N THR A 223 -47.10 52.23 23.39
CA THR A 223 -46.53 52.81 22.17
C THR A 223 -45.08 53.30 22.34
N SER A 224 -44.46 53.05 23.49
CA SER A 224 -43.10 53.50 23.79
C SER A 224 -42.04 52.48 23.34
N TYR A 225 -40.83 52.93 23.10
CA TYR A 225 -39.64 52.08 22.89
C TYR A 225 -38.63 52.28 24.03
N LEU A 226 -37.79 51.26 24.26
CA LEU A 226 -36.72 51.31 25.26
C LEU A 226 -35.45 51.93 24.66
N ARG A 227 -34.89 52.93 25.32
CA ARG A 227 -33.60 53.55 24.96
C ARG A 227 -32.43 52.85 25.67
N GLY A 228 -31.22 53.08 25.16
CA GLY A 228 -29.98 52.54 25.76
C GLY A 228 -29.68 53.04 27.17
N ASP A 229 -30.33 54.11 27.63
CA ASP A 229 -30.28 54.60 29.00
C ASP A 229 -31.26 53.87 29.96
N GLY A 230 -32.01 52.88 29.46
CA GLY A 230 -32.97 52.10 30.24
C GLY A 230 -34.36 52.73 30.40
N THR A 231 -34.65 53.83 29.70
CA THR A 231 -35.94 54.55 29.82
C THR A 231 -36.90 54.26 28.65
N TRP A 232 -38.20 54.20 28.96
CA TRP A 232 -39.28 54.01 27.97
C TRP A 232 -39.82 55.35 27.46
N VAL A 233 -39.70 55.60 26.15
CA VAL A 233 -40.05 56.88 25.53
C VAL A 233 -41.03 56.68 24.37
N VAL A 234 -42.03 57.56 24.27
CA VAL A 234 -42.97 57.59 23.14
C VAL A 234 -42.23 58.21 21.94
N PRO A 235 -42.25 57.58 20.75
CA PRO A 235 -41.71 58.20 19.55
C PRO A 235 -42.31 59.60 19.38
N PRO A 236 -41.48 60.65 19.16
CA PRO A 236 -42.02 61.97 18.89
C PRO A 236 -42.92 61.88 17.65
N ASN A 237 -44.16 62.39 17.76
CA ASN A 237 -45.03 62.51 16.61
C ASN A 237 -44.36 63.49 15.63
N THR A 238 -43.75 62.99 14.56
CA THR A 238 -43.17 63.82 13.51
C THR A 238 -44.31 64.36 12.66
N THR A 239 -44.94 65.43 13.13
CA THR A 239 -45.78 66.27 12.28
C THR A 239 -44.83 67.00 11.34
N TYR A 240 -44.67 66.49 10.13
CA TYR A 240 -43.85 67.15 9.11
C TYR A 240 -44.61 68.35 8.57
N ASN A 241 -43.94 69.51 8.49
CA ASN A 241 -44.51 70.68 7.83
C ASN A 241 -44.75 70.38 6.35
N VAL A 242 -45.79 70.99 5.78
CA VAL A 242 -46.06 70.92 4.33
C VAL A 242 -44.89 71.57 3.58
N ALA A 243 -44.45 70.94 2.48
CA ALA A 243 -43.41 71.51 1.63
C ALA A 243 -43.92 72.78 0.94
N THR A 244 -43.10 73.82 0.95
CA THR A 244 -43.39 75.10 0.29
C THR A 244 -42.32 75.39 -0.76
N THR A 245 -42.51 76.41 -1.58
CA THR A 245 -41.50 76.86 -2.55
C THR A 245 -40.25 77.46 -1.87
N THR A 246 -40.29 77.74 -0.57
CA THR A 246 -39.17 78.35 0.18
C THR A 246 -38.57 77.46 1.26
N ALA A 247 -39.24 76.37 1.67
CA ALA A 247 -38.78 75.45 2.70
C ALA A 247 -39.12 73.99 2.39
N ASN A 248 -38.16 73.11 2.67
CA ASN A 248 -38.33 71.66 2.54
C ASN A 248 -39.39 71.14 3.52
N GLY A 249 -40.18 70.16 3.06
CA GLY A 249 -41.09 69.37 3.89
C GLY A 249 -40.82 67.88 3.69
N LEU A 250 -41.86 67.10 3.40
CA LEU A 250 -41.72 65.69 2.96
C LEU A 250 -41.18 65.53 1.51
N MET A 251 -41.07 66.64 0.78
CA MET A 251 -40.35 66.77 -0.49
C MET A 251 -39.47 68.02 -0.45
N SER A 252 -38.45 68.09 -1.30
CA SER A 252 -37.56 69.26 -1.37
C SER A 252 -38.32 70.50 -1.87
N LYS A 253 -37.90 71.70 -1.45
CA LYS A 253 -38.45 72.97 -1.98
C LYS A 253 -38.18 73.09 -3.47
N GLU A 254 -37.07 72.53 -3.94
CA GLU A 254 -36.71 72.46 -5.35
C GLU A 254 -37.72 71.61 -6.14
N ASP A 255 -38.08 70.43 -5.65
CA ASP A 255 -39.06 69.56 -6.33
C ASP A 255 -40.49 70.08 -6.19
N LYS A 256 -40.82 70.73 -5.07
CA LYS A 256 -42.12 71.42 -4.92
C LYS A 256 -42.25 72.56 -5.93
N THR A 257 -41.19 73.33 -6.13
CA THR A 257 -41.16 74.41 -7.14
C THR A 257 -41.32 73.86 -8.56
N LYS A 258 -40.66 72.73 -8.88
CA LYS A 258 -40.86 72.05 -10.17
C LYS A 258 -42.30 71.58 -10.34
N LEU A 259 -42.87 70.93 -9.33
CA LEU A 259 -44.23 70.39 -9.39
C LEU A 259 -45.29 71.50 -9.50
N ASP A 260 -45.10 72.62 -8.81
CA ASP A 260 -45.99 73.79 -8.91
C ASP A 260 -45.98 74.43 -10.31
N GLY A 261 -44.90 74.24 -11.07
CA GLY A 261 -44.79 74.64 -12.47
C GLY A 261 -45.48 73.69 -13.45
N VAL A 262 -46.00 72.55 -13.00
CA VAL A 262 -46.73 71.60 -13.85
C VAL A 262 -48.21 71.96 -13.86
N GLU A 263 -48.76 72.34 -15.02
CA GLU A 263 -50.19 72.59 -15.16
C GLU A 263 -51.03 71.32 -14.93
N ALA A 264 -52.24 71.50 -14.41
CA ALA A 264 -53.14 70.37 -14.16
C ALA A 264 -53.47 69.62 -15.45
N GLY A 265 -53.13 68.33 -15.51
CA GLY A 265 -53.36 67.47 -16.68
C GLY A 265 -52.21 67.41 -17.68
N ALA A 266 -51.01 67.89 -17.34
CA ALA A 266 -49.83 67.72 -18.20
C ALA A 266 -49.51 66.22 -18.46
N GLU A 267 -49.26 65.87 -19.72
CA GLU A 267 -48.85 64.54 -20.18
C GLU A 267 -47.35 64.49 -20.51
N GLU A 268 -46.78 63.29 -20.60
CA GLU A 268 -45.36 63.08 -20.92
C GLU A 268 -45.04 63.50 -22.37
N ASN A 269 -44.15 64.47 -22.56
CA ASN A 269 -43.71 64.90 -23.90
C ASN A 269 -42.65 63.94 -24.47
N GLN A 270 -43.10 62.88 -25.15
CA GLN A 270 -42.20 61.82 -25.66
C GLN A 270 -41.38 62.22 -26.91
N PHE A 271 -41.60 63.40 -27.51
CA PHE A 271 -40.98 63.78 -28.79
C PHE A 271 -40.40 65.21 -28.83
N ALA A 272 -39.89 65.73 -27.71
CA ALA A 272 -39.22 67.03 -27.70
C ALA A 272 -37.86 66.98 -28.45
N TYR A 273 -37.81 67.52 -29.66
CA TYR A 273 -36.55 67.77 -30.37
C TYR A 273 -35.91 69.08 -29.89
N THR A 274 -34.63 69.03 -29.51
CA THR A 274 -33.92 70.15 -28.85
C THR A 274 -33.33 71.18 -29.81
N ALA A 275 -33.13 70.86 -31.09
CA ALA A 275 -32.83 71.82 -32.16
C ALA A 275 -32.92 71.16 -33.55
N VAL A 276 -33.45 71.88 -34.54
CA VAL A 276 -33.31 71.55 -35.97
C VAL A 276 -32.45 72.64 -36.61
N SER A 277 -31.24 72.29 -37.03
CA SER A 277 -30.31 73.22 -37.68
C SER A 277 -30.39 73.10 -39.21
N VAL A 278 -30.73 74.18 -39.90
CA VAL A 278 -30.66 74.29 -41.36
C VAL A 278 -29.40 75.07 -41.73
N TYR A 279 -28.55 74.50 -42.60
CA TYR A 279 -27.34 75.16 -43.05
C TYR A 279 -27.66 76.17 -44.17
N ARG A 280 -27.25 77.43 -43.98
CA ARG A 280 -27.19 78.53 -44.97
C ARG A 280 -28.43 79.32 -45.39
N SER A 281 -29.63 79.13 -44.83
CA SER A 281 -30.66 80.20 -44.81
C SER A 281 -31.86 79.89 -43.91
N GLY A 282 -32.11 80.75 -42.93
CA GLY A 282 -33.42 80.96 -42.29
C GLY A 282 -33.88 79.94 -41.24
N SER A 283 -34.35 80.43 -40.09
CA SER A 283 -35.02 79.64 -39.06
C SER A 283 -36.34 79.03 -39.55
N LEU A 284 -36.64 77.81 -39.12
CA LEU A 284 -37.99 77.21 -39.21
C LEU A 284 -38.88 77.81 -38.13
N TYR A 285 -40.07 78.28 -38.49
CA TYR A 285 -41.12 78.64 -37.55
C TYR A 285 -42.26 77.62 -37.67
N SER A 286 -42.80 77.16 -36.55
CA SER A 286 -44.08 76.45 -36.50
C SER A 286 -45.20 77.49 -36.41
N ASP A 287 -46.13 77.51 -37.36
CA ASP A 287 -47.29 78.41 -37.37
C ASP A 287 -48.57 77.76 -36.80
N GLY A 288 -48.50 76.49 -36.37
CA GLY A 288 -49.65 75.78 -35.79
C GLY A 288 -49.34 74.36 -35.32
N LYS A 289 -50.41 73.65 -34.90
CA LYS A 289 -50.33 72.25 -34.42
C LYS A 289 -50.02 71.24 -35.53
N GLU A 290 -50.24 71.60 -36.81
CA GLU A 290 -49.75 70.86 -37.97
C GLU A 290 -49.14 71.85 -38.97
N GLY A 291 -47.94 71.55 -39.48
CA GLY A 291 -47.20 72.40 -40.41
C GLY A 291 -46.39 71.56 -41.41
N ILE A 292 -46.25 72.05 -42.65
CA ILE A 292 -45.52 71.37 -43.74
C ILE A 292 -44.07 71.88 -43.78
N LEU A 293 -43.10 70.96 -43.78
CA LEU A 293 -41.68 71.27 -43.97
C LEU A 293 -41.30 71.20 -45.46
N ASN A 294 -41.13 72.36 -46.10
CA ASN A 294 -40.68 72.43 -47.49
C ASN A 294 -39.14 72.48 -47.56
N LEU A 295 -38.51 71.42 -48.08
CA LEU A 295 -37.06 71.32 -48.27
C LEU A 295 -36.74 71.44 -49.77
N TRP A 296 -36.37 72.64 -50.24
CA TRP A 296 -35.90 72.85 -51.60
C TRP A 296 -34.37 72.71 -51.64
N TYR A 297 -33.85 71.77 -52.42
CA TYR A 297 -32.42 71.71 -52.76
C TYR A 297 -32.22 71.49 -54.26
N GLU A 298 -31.10 71.98 -54.78
CA GLU A 298 -30.83 72.12 -56.22
C GLU A 298 -30.81 70.79 -57.00
N ASP A 299 -31.02 70.89 -58.32
CA ASP A 299 -31.11 69.76 -59.26
C ASP A 299 -29.94 68.76 -59.03
N PRO A 300 -30.23 67.47 -58.73
CA PRO A 300 -31.34 66.70 -59.31
C PRO A 300 -32.23 65.89 -58.33
N LEU A 301 -32.15 66.08 -57.01
CA LEU A 301 -32.91 65.25 -56.05
C LEU A 301 -34.14 65.99 -55.51
N TYR A 302 -35.33 65.57 -55.93
CA TYR A 302 -36.61 66.10 -55.45
C TYR A 302 -37.15 65.23 -54.32
N VAL A 303 -37.45 65.82 -53.15
CA VAL A 303 -37.92 65.12 -51.95
C VAL A 303 -39.25 65.71 -51.48
N TRP A 304 -40.26 64.87 -51.29
CA TRP A 304 -41.58 65.31 -50.82
C TRP A 304 -42.27 64.21 -50.02
N ILE A 305 -43.35 64.55 -49.30
CA ILE A 305 -44.23 63.58 -48.65
C ILE A 305 -45.47 63.40 -49.52
N ASN A 306 -45.85 62.18 -49.85
CA ASN A 306 -47.06 61.92 -50.65
C ASN A 306 -48.35 62.01 -49.81
N ALA A 307 -49.51 61.95 -50.48
CA ALA A 307 -50.82 62.01 -49.83
C ALA A 307 -51.07 60.90 -48.80
N ASP A 308 -50.28 59.82 -48.82
CA ASP A 308 -50.33 58.69 -47.89
C ASP A 308 -49.28 58.81 -46.76
N ASN A 309 -48.70 60.00 -46.55
CA ASN A 309 -47.69 60.30 -45.53
C ASN A 309 -46.37 59.49 -45.65
N GLN A 310 -46.00 59.07 -46.86
CA GLN A 310 -44.72 58.42 -47.12
C GLN A 310 -43.69 59.42 -47.64
N LEU A 311 -42.42 59.25 -47.24
CA LEU A 311 -41.31 60.04 -47.77
C LEU A 311 -40.92 59.54 -49.16
N CYS A 312 -41.06 60.40 -50.15
CA CYS A 312 -40.78 60.12 -51.55
C CYS A 312 -39.55 60.89 -52.03
N PHE A 313 -38.81 60.26 -52.94
CA PHE A 313 -37.63 60.82 -53.58
C PHE A 313 -37.69 60.53 -55.09
N GLU A 314 -37.43 61.52 -55.92
CA GLU A 314 -37.29 61.37 -57.36
C GLU A 314 -35.99 62.02 -57.83
N ILE A 315 -35.26 61.29 -58.67
CA ILE A 315 -34.15 61.85 -59.45
C ILE A 315 -34.63 61.92 -60.89
N LYS A 316 -34.65 63.12 -61.47
CA LYS A 316 -35.11 63.30 -62.86
C LYS A 316 -34.11 62.73 -63.87
N GLU A 317 -34.57 62.43 -65.07
CA GLU A 317 -33.69 62.08 -66.18
C GLU A 317 -32.74 63.24 -66.53
N ALA A 318 -31.49 62.91 -66.86
CA ALA A 318 -30.50 63.92 -67.25
C ALA A 318 -30.81 64.45 -68.66
N THR A 319 -30.77 65.77 -68.81
CA THR A 319 -30.91 66.45 -70.11
C THR A 319 -29.56 67.01 -70.56
N SER A 320 -29.46 67.51 -71.80
CA SER A 320 -28.25 68.19 -72.26
C SER A 320 -27.92 69.45 -71.44
N GLY A 321 -28.91 70.06 -70.78
CA GLY A 321 -28.76 71.28 -69.99
C GLY A 321 -28.80 71.11 -68.46
N GLY A 322 -29.26 69.96 -67.95
CA GLY A 322 -29.49 69.74 -66.51
C GLY A 322 -29.06 68.34 -66.06
N ASN A 323 -28.52 68.26 -64.84
CA ASN A 323 -28.14 67.00 -64.21
C ASN A 323 -29.38 66.14 -63.91
N GLY A 324 -29.20 64.83 -63.87
CA GLY A 324 -30.24 63.86 -63.50
C GLY A 324 -29.59 62.56 -63.02
N TYR A 325 -29.99 61.42 -63.57
CA TYR A 325 -29.30 60.13 -63.35
C TYR A 325 -27.80 60.12 -63.68
N MET A 326 -27.35 61.06 -64.50
CA MET A 326 -25.94 61.32 -64.79
C MET A 326 -25.72 62.83 -64.87
N SER A 327 -24.46 63.27 -64.86
CA SER A 327 -24.14 64.69 -65.06
C SER A 327 -24.58 65.13 -66.46
N SER A 328 -24.99 66.39 -66.62
CA SER A 328 -25.28 66.98 -67.94
C SER A 328 -24.07 66.85 -68.87
N THR A 329 -22.85 66.91 -68.32
CA THR A 329 -21.60 66.69 -69.04
C THR A 329 -21.47 65.26 -69.57
N ASP A 330 -21.74 64.25 -68.74
CA ASP A 330 -21.67 62.86 -69.19
C ASP A 330 -22.84 62.50 -70.10
N LYS A 331 -24.02 63.12 -69.91
CA LYS A 331 -25.15 62.99 -70.83
C LYS A 331 -24.81 63.57 -72.20
N GLN A 332 -24.15 64.73 -72.25
CA GLN A 332 -23.61 65.30 -73.49
C GLN A 332 -22.56 64.37 -74.13
N LYS A 333 -21.69 63.73 -73.35
CA LYS A 333 -20.74 62.72 -73.87
C LYS A 333 -21.45 61.48 -74.43
N LEU A 334 -22.50 61.00 -73.76
CA LEU A 334 -23.28 59.85 -74.20
C LEU A 334 -24.05 60.16 -75.50
N ASP A 335 -24.66 61.35 -75.57
CA ASP A 335 -25.32 61.84 -76.79
C ASP A 335 -24.31 62.03 -77.93
N ALA A 336 -23.10 62.48 -77.61
CA ALA A 336 -21.99 62.54 -78.57
C ALA A 336 -21.49 61.15 -79.00
N PHE A 337 -21.56 60.12 -78.16
CA PHE A 337 -21.20 58.74 -78.50
C PHE A 337 -22.19 58.13 -79.49
N GLY A 338 -23.49 58.45 -79.37
CA GLY A 338 -24.52 58.09 -80.36
C GLY A 338 -24.34 58.77 -81.72
N ALA A 339 -23.56 59.86 -81.78
CA ALA A 339 -23.32 60.65 -82.99
C ALA A 339 -21.89 60.50 -83.57
N ALA A 340 -20.98 59.76 -82.94
CA ALA A 340 -19.59 59.62 -83.36
C ALA A 340 -19.33 58.29 -84.09
N SER A 341 -18.98 58.35 -85.38
CA SER A 341 -18.41 57.21 -86.13
C SER A 341 -16.89 57.17 -85.90
N THR A 342 -16.35 56.00 -85.51
CA THR A 342 -14.90 55.60 -85.54
C THR A 342 -14.12 55.69 -84.21
N TYR A 343 -13.93 54.55 -83.51
CA TYR A 343 -12.82 54.28 -82.59
C TYR A 343 -12.05 53.02 -83.07
N ALA A 344 -10.71 53.14 -83.14
CA ALA A 344 -9.63 52.19 -83.48
C ALA A 344 -9.94 50.84 -84.18
N LEU A 345 -9.40 50.65 -85.40
CA LEU A 345 -9.60 49.49 -86.27
C LEU A 345 -8.87 48.22 -85.78
N LYS A 346 -9.51 47.07 -86.00
CA LYS A 346 -9.05 45.68 -85.77
C LYS A 346 -7.66 45.32 -86.33
N SER A 347 -7.02 46.19 -87.10
CA SER A 347 -5.69 46.00 -87.70
C SER A 347 -4.54 46.04 -86.69
N ASP A 348 -4.68 46.82 -85.61
CA ASP A 348 -3.55 47.05 -84.69
C ASP A 348 -3.40 45.92 -83.66
N ILE A 349 -4.44 45.10 -83.46
CA ILE A 349 -4.45 43.93 -82.57
C ILE A 349 -4.12 42.62 -83.34
N THR A 350 -4.43 42.54 -84.63
CA THR A 350 -4.25 41.30 -85.43
C THR A 350 -2.82 41.11 -85.98
N GLY A 351 -1.92 42.06 -85.75
CA GLY A 351 -0.55 42.05 -86.30
C GLY A 351 0.58 41.57 -85.39
N MET A 352 0.35 41.33 -84.09
CA MET A 352 1.43 41.20 -83.10
C MET A 352 2.13 39.83 -83.03
N TYR A 353 1.41 38.71 -83.13
CA TYR A 353 2.03 37.37 -83.22
C TYR A 353 1.39 36.56 -84.36
N LYS A 354 2.21 36.10 -85.29
CA LYS A 354 1.80 35.47 -86.55
C LYS A 354 2.41 34.09 -86.65
N TYR A 355 1.61 33.05 -86.42
CA TYR A 355 2.08 31.68 -86.57
C TYR A 355 2.47 31.39 -88.02
N LYS A 356 3.67 30.84 -88.21
CA LYS A 356 4.27 30.57 -89.52
C LYS A 356 4.43 29.09 -89.83
N GLY A 357 4.26 28.23 -88.83
CA GLY A 357 4.28 26.77 -88.99
C GLY A 357 5.01 26.07 -87.85
N SER A 358 5.13 24.75 -87.97
CA SER A 358 5.98 23.92 -87.11
C SER A 358 7.26 23.54 -87.84
N VAL A 359 8.35 23.42 -87.11
CA VAL A 359 9.61 22.82 -87.57
C VAL A 359 9.98 21.65 -86.69
N THR A 360 10.66 20.65 -87.25
CA THR A 360 10.97 19.41 -86.52
C THR A 360 11.91 19.63 -85.35
N ASP A 361 12.86 20.55 -85.47
CA ASP A 361 13.87 20.87 -84.46
C ASP A 361 14.43 22.28 -84.67
N ALA A 362 15.13 22.81 -83.67
CA ALA A 362 15.61 24.19 -83.62
C ALA A 362 16.50 24.58 -84.81
N SER A 363 17.24 23.63 -85.39
CA SER A 363 18.14 23.89 -86.52
C SER A 363 17.37 24.22 -87.82
N LYS A 364 16.05 23.98 -87.85
CA LYS A 364 15.20 24.18 -89.04
C LYS A 364 14.43 25.50 -89.00
N LEU A 365 14.55 26.27 -87.93
CA LEU A 365 14.01 27.63 -87.90
C LEU A 365 14.63 28.46 -89.02
N PRO A 366 13.85 29.30 -89.72
CA PRO A 366 14.41 30.21 -90.71
C PRO A 366 15.51 31.06 -90.07
N THR A 367 16.57 31.32 -90.83
CA THR A 367 17.70 32.18 -90.41
C THR A 367 17.70 33.53 -91.13
N THR A 368 16.85 33.74 -92.15
CA THR A 368 16.64 35.03 -92.81
C THR A 368 15.17 35.22 -93.23
N GLY A 369 14.73 36.48 -93.36
CA GLY A 369 13.39 36.84 -93.85
C GLY A 369 12.27 36.87 -92.80
N GLN A 370 12.58 36.64 -91.53
CA GLN A 370 11.64 36.70 -90.41
C GLN A 370 11.24 38.15 -90.10
N LYS A 371 9.99 38.37 -89.68
CA LYS A 371 9.50 39.66 -89.18
C LYS A 371 9.17 39.55 -87.69
N THR A 372 9.32 40.65 -86.95
CA THR A 372 8.94 40.69 -85.54
C THR A 372 7.50 40.18 -85.36
N GLY A 373 7.33 39.25 -84.44
CA GLY A 373 6.05 38.59 -84.17
C GLY A 373 5.81 37.32 -84.98
N ASP A 374 6.64 36.95 -85.95
CA ASP A 374 6.56 35.62 -86.58
C ASP A 374 6.83 34.54 -85.52
N VAL A 375 5.97 33.51 -85.43
CA VAL A 375 6.05 32.44 -84.43
C VAL A 375 6.14 31.08 -85.10
N TYR A 376 7.09 30.25 -84.68
CA TYR A 376 7.19 28.85 -85.07
C TYR A 376 7.09 27.93 -83.86
N ASN A 377 6.43 26.78 -84.04
CA ASN A 377 6.49 25.68 -83.10
C ASN A 377 7.69 24.78 -83.41
N ILE A 378 8.43 24.32 -82.40
CA ILE A 378 9.55 23.37 -82.57
C ILE A 378 9.13 22.02 -81.97
N GLU A 379 9.00 21.00 -82.81
CA GLU A 379 8.37 19.72 -82.42
C GLU A 379 9.27 18.86 -81.53
N SER A 380 10.58 18.90 -81.70
CA SER A 380 11.54 18.16 -80.87
C SER A 380 12.13 19.03 -79.76
N ALA A 381 12.48 18.41 -78.63
CA ALA A 381 13.18 19.10 -77.55
C ALA A 381 14.57 19.58 -78.01
N GLY A 382 14.96 20.79 -77.64
CA GLY A 382 16.20 21.41 -78.09
C GLY A 382 16.60 22.62 -77.25
N GLU A 383 17.43 23.51 -77.82
CA GLU A 383 18.01 24.66 -77.10
C GLU A 383 16.96 25.66 -76.58
N TYR A 384 15.79 25.75 -77.22
CA TYR A 384 14.72 26.67 -76.83
C TYR A 384 13.73 26.08 -75.82
N GLY A 385 13.86 24.80 -75.45
CA GLY A 385 13.00 24.15 -74.47
C GLY A 385 12.57 22.73 -74.85
N GLY A 386 11.57 22.20 -74.13
CA GLY A 386 11.01 20.87 -74.38
C GLY A 386 10.34 20.73 -75.76
N ALA A 387 10.05 19.50 -76.15
CA ALA A 387 9.34 19.20 -77.40
C ALA A 387 7.99 19.94 -77.47
N GLY A 388 7.73 20.63 -78.58
CA GLY A 388 6.54 21.47 -78.78
C GLY A 388 6.67 22.93 -78.32
N MET A 389 7.89 23.44 -78.10
CA MET A 389 8.09 24.83 -77.69
C MET A 389 7.80 25.80 -78.84
N ASN A 390 7.00 26.82 -78.57
CA ASN A 390 6.82 27.93 -79.50
C ASN A 390 7.89 29.00 -79.27
N VAL A 391 8.51 29.44 -80.36
CA VAL A 391 9.46 30.55 -80.37
C VAL A 391 8.92 31.68 -81.25
N ALA A 392 9.06 32.92 -80.79
CA ALA A 392 8.73 34.10 -81.58
C ALA A 392 9.99 34.85 -81.99
N TRP A 393 10.03 35.36 -83.22
CA TRP A 393 11.08 36.28 -83.64
C TRP A 393 10.79 37.65 -83.03
N ASN A 394 11.63 38.08 -82.10
CA ASN A 394 11.46 39.39 -81.45
C ASN A 394 12.00 40.56 -82.31
N GLY A 395 12.51 40.26 -83.51
CA GLY A 395 13.18 41.21 -84.39
C GLY A 395 14.69 40.98 -84.48
N THR A 396 15.28 40.26 -83.53
CA THR A 396 16.73 40.01 -83.46
C THR A 396 17.12 38.55 -83.23
N ALA A 397 16.34 37.80 -82.46
CA ALA A 397 16.55 36.38 -82.21
C ALA A 397 15.21 35.65 -82.00
N TRP A 398 15.25 34.31 -82.07
CA TRP A 398 14.14 33.46 -81.67
C TRP A 398 14.08 33.37 -80.14
N ASP A 399 12.93 33.73 -79.57
CA ASP A 399 12.70 33.82 -78.13
C ASP A 399 11.64 32.79 -77.70
N PRO A 400 11.95 31.86 -76.78
CA PRO A 400 10.99 30.84 -76.35
C PRO A 400 9.88 31.44 -75.50
N LEU A 401 8.64 31.08 -75.82
CA LEU A 401 7.45 31.65 -75.19
C LEU A 401 7.02 30.93 -73.89
N GLY A 402 7.88 30.11 -73.26
CA GLY A 402 7.64 29.58 -71.91
C GLY A 402 8.71 28.60 -71.39
N GLU A 403 9.13 28.71 -70.11
CA GLU A 403 9.93 27.69 -69.40
C GLU A 403 9.01 26.75 -68.57
N ILE A 404 9.33 25.45 -68.51
CA ILE A 404 8.61 24.47 -67.67
C ILE A 404 9.33 24.31 -66.32
N PHE A 405 8.66 24.64 -65.21
CA PHE A 405 9.12 24.34 -63.84
C PHE A 405 8.46 23.05 -63.31
N SER A 406 9.26 22.04 -62.95
CA SER A 406 8.77 20.76 -62.38
C SER A 406 9.12 20.68 -60.89
N PHE A 407 8.13 20.40 -60.01
CA PHE A 407 8.33 20.13 -58.58
C PHE A 407 8.07 18.65 -58.25
N THR A 408 8.98 18.01 -57.51
CA THR A 408 8.81 16.64 -56.98
C THR A 408 8.52 16.71 -55.48
N THR A 409 7.48 16.02 -54.99
CA THR A 409 7.06 16.07 -53.59
C THR A 409 7.98 15.26 -52.66
N ILE A 410 8.23 15.79 -51.46
CA ILE A 410 9.03 15.22 -50.37
C ILE A 410 8.10 14.47 -49.37
N THR A 411 8.54 13.32 -48.85
CA THR A 411 7.76 12.50 -47.88
C THR A 411 7.99 12.94 -46.43
N ASN A 412 7.03 12.70 -45.53
CA ASN A 412 7.16 13.06 -44.10
C ASN A 412 8.41 12.47 -43.43
N ALA A 413 8.84 11.25 -43.80
CA ALA A 413 10.07 10.66 -43.28
C ALA A 413 11.35 11.44 -43.72
N GLN A 414 11.32 12.04 -44.91
CA GLN A 414 12.38 12.92 -45.38
C GLN A 414 12.31 14.30 -44.70
N ILE A 415 11.11 14.77 -44.30
CA ILE A 415 10.97 15.98 -43.45
C ILE A 415 11.56 15.72 -42.06
N ASP A 416 11.24 14.59 -41.43
CA ASP A 416 11.74 14.24 -40.09
C ASP A 416 13.26 14.02 -40.06
N ALA A 417 13.86 13.52 -41.15
CA ALA A 417 15.31 13.39 -41.31
C ALA A 417 16.04 14.73 -41.57
N ILE A 418 15.33 15.76 -42.04
CA ILE A 418 15.88 17.11 -42.25
C ILE A 418 15.84 17.93 -40.93
N CYS A 419 15.07 17.50 -39.92
CA CYS A 419 14.86 18.21 -38.64
C CYS A 419 15.74 17.73 -37.44
N VAL A 420 16.91 17.10 -37.68
CA VAL A 420 17.90 16.81 -36.60
C VAL A 420 18.93 17.92 -36.48
#